data_AF-A0AB33IL67-F1
#
_entry.id   AF-A0AB33IL67-F1
#
_cell.length_a   1.000
_cell.length_b   1.000
_cell.length_c   1.000
_cell.angle_alpha   90.00
_cell.angle_beta   90.00
_cell.angle_gamma   90.00
#
_symmetry.space_group_name_H-M   'P 1'
#
loop_
_entity.id
_entity.type
_entity.pdbx_description
1 polymer ?
#
loop_
_entity_poly.entity_id
_entity_poly.type
_entity_poly.pdbx_seq_one_letter_code
_entity_poly.pdbx_strand_id
1 'polypeptide(L)'
;MNTPKEIPAEIADYLSKMITSPVFTYSLMARAVKTKFGQECGLTAADIATFFGDTKKGAPFLNQLYRDRELAEWLRQNQTTGSIDEIRNACIEQFGESRVPSRSTVAGFLKSEGRKGRLGDKDFFSDKPEVASWLLAEYPKYRNDELRKLCLEKFGKERTPSRSGLQRFLCQHQKTTTIRRHGIWLDEELGAWLRKNAPLLRMADLHAESVKRFGWERVGSKGSVCRFLASQKDRHLTRYKSRKEVEDGLRRFHAENQTEQEEGR
;
A
#
# COMPACT_ATOMS: atom_id res chain seq x y z
N MET A 1 -11.66 -8.24 -20.08
CA MET A 1 -12.94 -7.51 -19.90
C MET A 1 -14.00 -8.56 -19.58
N ASN A 2 -14.64 -8.51 -18.41
CA ASN A 2 -15.75 -9.43 -18.11
C ASN A 2 -17.02 -8.84 -18.71
N THR A 3 -17.63 -9.56 -19.63
CA THR A 3 -18.97 -9.25 -20.13
C THR A 3 -19.96 -9.21 -18.95
N PRO A 4 -20.85 -8.20 -18.88
CA PRO A 4 -21.87 -8.14 -17.84
C PRO A 4 -22.72 -9.41 -17.91
N LYS A 5 -22.92 -10.06 -16.77
CA LYS A 5 -23.80 -11.23 -16.69
C LYS A 5 -25.24 -10.73 -16.86
N GLU A 6 -25.91 -11.16 -17.90
CA GLU A 6 -27.32 -10.80 -18.13
C GLU A 6 -28.18 -11.33 -16.99
N ILE A 7 -28.98 -10.46 -16.39
CA ILE A 7 -29.90 -10.81 -15.31
C ILE A 7 -31.30 -10.99 -15.93
N PRO A 8 -31.90 -12.19 -15.82
CA PRO A 8 -33.25 -12.45 -16.30
C PRO A 8 -34.28 -11.46 -15.73
N ALA A 9 -35.29 -11.10 -16.53
CA ALA A 9 -36.30 -10.10 -16.18
C ALA A 9 -37.04 -10.40 -14.85
N GLU A 10 -37.31 -11.68 -14.57
CA GLU A 10 -37.96 -12.10 -13.32
C GLU A 10 -37.08 -11.88 -12.08
N ILE A 11 -35.76 -12.06 -12.22
CA ILE A 11 -34.81 -11.79 -11.15
C ILE A 11 -34.63 -10.28 -10.99
N ALA A 12 -34.62 -9.52 -12.09
CA ALA A 12 -34.56 -8.06 -12.08
C ALA A 12 -35.76 -7.44 -11.34
N ASP A 13 -36.98 -7.91 -11.61
CA ASP A 13 -38.19 -7.44 -10.92
C ASP A 13 -38.14 -7.78 -9.42
N TYR A 14 -37.71 -9.00 -9.08
CA TYR A 14 -37.54 -9.40 -7.68
C TYR A 14 -36.51 -8.56 -6.94
N LEU A 15 -35.35 -8.31 -7.55
CA LEU A 15 -34.30 -7.45 -6.99
C LEU A 15 -34.78 -6.00 -6.83
N SER A 16 -35.57 -5.49 -7.78
CA SER A 16 -36.12 -4.13 -7.74
C SER A 16 -37.09 -3.93 -6.58
N LYS A 17 -37.83 -4.97 -6.20
CA LYS A 17 -38.69 -4.95 -5.00
C LYS A 17 -37.89 -5.01 -3.69
N MET A 18 -36.69 -5.58 -3.71
CA MET A 18 -35.84 -5.68 -2.53
C MET A 18 -34.99 -4.43 -2.30
N ILE A 19 -34.61 -3.72 -3.37
CA ILE A 19 -33.69 -2.58 -3.26
C ILE A 19 -34.33 -1.33 -2.68
N THR A 20 -35.66 -1.26 -2.70
CA THR A 20 -36.44 -0.24 -1.99
C THR A 20 -36.38 -0.42 -0.47
N SER A 21 -35.95 -1.60 0.02
CA SER A 21 -35.84 -1.86 1.46
C SER A 21 -34.43 -1.52 1.99
N PRO A 22 -34.31 -0.70 3.05
CA PRO A 22 -33.02 -0.34 3.64
C PRO A 22 -32.31 -1.52 4.32
N VAL A 23 -33.02 -2.62 4.57
CA VAL A 23 -32.49 -3.80 5.28
C VAL A 23 -31.68 -4.72 4.33
N PHE A 24 -31.97 -4.69 3.03
CA PHE A 24 -31.41 -5.66 2.09
C PHE A 24 -30.10 -5.20 1.44
N THR A 25 -28.97 -5.64 1.98
CA THR A 25 -27.66 -5.50 1.31
C THR A 25 -27.60 -6.36 0.02
N TYR A 26 -26.72 -6.03 -0.94
CA TYR A 26 -26.56 -6.86 -2.16
C TYR A 26 -26.16 -8.32 -1.84
N SER A 27 -25.45 -8.55 -0.73
CA SER A 27 -25.12 -9.91 -0.26
C SER A 27 -26.38 -10.65 0.22
N LEU A 28 -27.29 -9.96 0.89
CA LEU A 28 -28.59 -10.53 1.29
C LEU A 28 -29.49 -10.75 0.09
N MET A 29 -29.49 -9.84 -0.88
CA MET A 29 -30.19 -10.01 -2.16
C MET A 29 -29.66 -11.21 -2.94
N ALA A 30 -28.34 -11.39 -3.04
CA ALA A 30 -27.75 -12.56 -3.68
C ALA A 30 -28.16 -13.87 -3.01
N ARG A 31 -28.24 -13.88 -1.67
CA ARG A 31 -28.77 -15.03 -0.92
C ARG A 31 -30.26 -15.26 -1.21
N ALA A 32 -31.07 -14.21 -1.16
CA ALA A 32 -32.52 -14.31 -1.42
C ALA A 32 -32.82 -14.79 -2.84
N VAL A 33 -32.07 -14.32 -3.84
CA VAL A 33 -32.17 -14.80 -5.22
C VAL A 33 -31.81 -16.28 -5.30
N LYS A 34 -30.72 -16.73 -4.65
CA LYS A 34 -30.36 -18.15 -4.61
C LYS A 34 -31.44 -19.01 -3.94
N THR A 35 -32.05 -18.49 -2.87
CA THR A 35 -33.15 -19.19 -2.17
C THR A 35 -34.40 -19.29 -3.05
N LYS A 36 -34.73 -18.24 -3.79
CA LYS A 36 -35.97 -18.17 -4.58
C LYS A 36 -35.88 -18.81 -5.96
N PHE A 37 -34.73 -18.67 -6.64
CA PHE A 37 -34.54 -19.07 -8.04
C PHE A 37 -33.50 -20.21 -8.19
N GLY A 38 -33.05 -20.82 -7.09
CA GLY A 38 -32.11 -21.93 -7.09
C GLY A 38 -30.63 -21.51 -7.13
N GLN A 39 -29.71 -22.42 -6.78
CA GLN A 39 -28.27 -22.12 -6.74
C GLN A 39 -27.67 -21.79 -8.11
N GLU A 40 -28.28 -22.28 -9.19
CA GLU A 40 -27.76 -22.19 -10.55
C GLU A 40 -27.74 -20.77 -11.13
N CYS A 41 -28.54 -19.85 -10.58
CA CYS A 41 -28.51 -18.45 -11.00
C CYS A 41 -27.11 -17.81 -10.84
N GLY A 42 -26.32 -18.27 -9.85
CA GLY A 42 -24.92 -17.88 -9.67
C GLY A 42 -24.69 -16.37 -9.60
N LEU A 43 -25.69 -15.58 -9.19
CA LEU A 43 -25.53 -14.13 -9.03
C LEU A 43 -24.79 -13.83 -7.73
N THR A 44 -23.77 -12.99 -7.85
CA THR A 44 -23.01 -12.48 -6.72
C THR A 44 -23.50 -11.09 -6.33
N ALA A 45 -23.13 -10.65 -5.13
CA ALA A 45 -23.41 -9.28 -4.69
C ALA A 45 -22.84 -8.22 -5.66
N ALA A 46 -21.73 -8.52 -6.32
CA ALA A 46 -21.12 -7.62 -7.30
C ALA A 46 -21.92 -7.54 -8.62
N ASP A 47 -22.52 -8.64 -9.05
CA ASP A 47 -23.36 -8.68 -10.26
C ASP A 47 -24.63 -7.85 -10.03
N ILE A 48 -25.24 -7.98 -8.86
CA ILE A 48 -26.43 -7.21 -8.46
C ILE A 48 -26.07 -5.72 -8.30
N ALA A 49 -24.91 -5.40 -7.71
CA ALA A 49 -24.44 -4.02 -7.61
C ALA A 49 -24.28 -3.39 -9.01
N THR A 50 -23.63 -4.11 -9.92
CA THR A 50 -23.43 -3.68 -11.31
C THR A 50 -24.77 -3.46 -12.03
N PHE A 51 -25.74 -4.35 -11.82
CA PHE A 51 -27.09 -4.25 -12.38
C PHE A 51 -27.82 -2.96 -12.02
N PHE A 52 -27.65 -2.49 -10.78
CA PHE A 52 -28.25 -1.23 -10.31
C PHE A 52 -27.40 0.01 -10.62
N GLY A 53 -26.37 -0.12 -11.46
CA GLY A 53 -25.49 0.99 -11.85
C GLY A 53 -24.42 1.34 -10.82
N ASP A 54 -24.19 0.48 -9.82
CA ASP A 54 -23.15 0.66 -8.80
C ASP A 54 -21.82 0.18 -9.40
N THR A 55 -21.06 1.13 -9.96
CA THR A 55 -19.86 0.85 -10.77
C THR A 55 -18.64 0.39 -9.96
N LYS A 56 -18.69 0.45 -8.62
CA LYS A 56 -17.56 0.07 -7.77
C LYS A 56 -17.80 -1.31 -7.15
N LYS A 57 -16.87 -2.24 -7.38
CA LYS A 57 -16.67 -3.46 -6.58
C LYS A 57 -16.21 -3.08 -5.15
N GLY A 58 -17.07 -2.38 -4.42
CA GLY A 58 -16.84 -1.93 -3.05
C GLY A 58 -17.44 -2.90 -2.06
N ALA A 59 -16.77 -3.07 -0.92
CA ALA A 59 -17.26 -3.91 0.17
C ALA A 59 -18.72 -3.56 0.55
N PRO A 60 -19.54 -4.54 1.00
CA PRO A 60 -20.98 -4.37 1.23
C PRO A 60 -21.40 -3.12 2.02
N PHE A 61 -20.53 -2.60 2.89
CA PHE A 61 -20.77 -1.41 3.70
C PHE A 61 -20.66 -0.08 2.94
N LEU A 62 -19.91 0.00 1.84
CA LEU A 62 -19.85 1.20 1.00
C LEU A 62 -21.16 1.41 0.22
N ASN A 63 -21.90 0.33 -0.03
CA ASN A 63 -23.17 0.36 -0.75
C ASN A 63 -24.29 1.04 0.03
N GLN A 64 -24.21 1.15 1.37
CA GLN A 64 -25.19 1.89 2.16
C GLN A 64 -25.16 3.39 1.82
N LEU A 65 -23.97 3.97 1.67
CA LEU A 65 -23.81 5.38 1.30
C LEU A 65 -24.13 5.64 -0.17
N TYR A 66 -23.78 4.73 -1.09
CA TYR A 66 -24.12 4.89 -2.50
C TYR A 66 -25.63 4.81 -2.78
N ARG A 67 -26.41 4.15 -1.91
CA ARG A 67 -27.88 4.11 -1.99
C ARG A 67 -28.55 5.33 -1.37
N ASP A 68 -27.96 5.89 -0.31
CA ASP A 68 -28.42 7.12 0.31
C ASP A 68 -27.77 8.34 -0.38
N ARG A 69 -28.32 8.71 -1.54
CA ARG A 69 -27.76 9.78 -2.39
C ARG A 69 -27.60 11.11 -1.67
N GLU A 70 -28.58 11.46 -0.83
CA GLU A 70 -28.59 12.70 -0.05
C GLU A 70 -27.44 12.71 0.97
N LEU A 71 -27.28 11.62 1.72
CA LEU A 71 -26.19 11.45 2.69
C LEU A 71 -24.82 11.43 2.00
N ALA A 72 -24.70 10.74 0.86
CA ALA A 72 -23.48 10.70 0.08
C ALA A 72 -23.10 12.07 -0.52
N GLU A 73 -24.07 12.81 -1.05
CA GLU A 73 -23.84 14.17 -1.56
C GLU A 73 -23.41 15.12 -0.45
N TRP A 74 -24.06 15.05 0.72
CA TRP A 74 -23.66 15.83 1.87
C TRP A 74 -22.23 15.50 2.30
N LEU A 75 -21.86 14.22 2.37
CA LEU A 75 -20.50 13.79 2.69
C LEU A 75 -19.48 14.26 1.64
N ARG A 76 -19.83 14.29 0.35
CA ARG A 76 -18.95 14.83 -0.71
C ARG A 76 -18.73 16.33 -0.56
N GLN A 77 -19.78 17.09 -0.25
CA GLN A 77 -19.71 18.54 -0.07
C GLN A 77 -18.93 18.92 1.21
N ASN A 78 -19.07 18.11 2.27
CA ASN A 78 -18.46 18.37 3.56
C ASN A 78 -17.16 17.57 3.78
N GLN A 79 -16.59 16.99 2.72
CA GLN A 79 -15.38 16.17 2.86
C GLN A 79 -14.13 16.97 3.29
N THR A 80 -14.21 18.30 3.36
CA THR A 80 -13.10 19.19 3.73
C THR A 80 -13.28 19.92 5.06
N THR A 81 -14.40 19.73 5.77
CA THR A 81 -14.78 20.57 6.92
C THR A 81 -14.07 20.22 8.23
N GLY A 82 -13.23 19.17 8.24
CA GLY A 82 -12.47 18.78 9.43
C GLY A 82 -12.06 17.31 9.41
N SER A 83 -11.75 16.78 10.58
CA SER A 83 -11.50 15.37 10.84
C SER A 83 -12.71 14.49 10.50
N ILE A 84 -12.47 13.18 10.37
CA ILE A 84 -13.55 12.21 10.12
C ILE A 84 -14.58 12.21 11.26
N ASP A 85 -14.13 12.45 12.48
CA ASP A 85 -14.99 12.45 13.67
C ASP A 85 -15.89 13.70 13.68
N GLU A 86 -15.35 14.87 13.35
CA GLU A 86 -16.14 16.10 13.18
C GLU A 86 -17.17 15.97 12.04
N ILE A 87 -16.76 15.43 10.90
CA ILE A 87 -17.68 15.22 9.76
C ILE A 87 -18.77 14.22 10.11
N ARG A 88 -18.43 13.13 10.81
CA ARG A 88 -19.43 12.16 11.24
C ARG A 88 -20.40 12.77 12.24
N ASN A 89 -19.93 13.57 13.20
CA ASN A 89 -20.79 14.20 14.19
C ASN A 89 -21.75 15.21 13.54
N ALA A 90 -21.25 16.08 12.66
CA ALA A 90 -22.10 16.99 11.88
C ALA A 90 -23.11 16.24 10.99
N CYS A 91 -22.69 15.09 10.45
CA CYS A 91 -23.58 14.21 9.70
C CYS A 91 -24.68 13.58 10.60
N ILE A 92 -24.35 13.22 11.84
CA ILE A 92 -25.30 12.68 12.82
C ILE A 92 -26.30 13.75 13.24
N GLU A 93 -25.85 14.99 13.44
CA GLU A 93 -26.72 16.13 13.74
C GLU A 93 -27.71 16.40 12.61
N GLN A 94 -27.28 16.26 11.35
CA GLN A 94 -28.12 16.50 10.18
C GLN A 94 -29.10 15.36 9.87
N PHE A 95 -28.68 14.10 10.02
CA PHE A 95 -29.41 12.94 9.49
C PHE A 95 -29.84 11.91 10.55
N GLY A 96 -29.41 12.08 11.80
CA GLY A 96 -29.67 11.17 12.91
C GLY A 96 -28.70 9.98 12.97
N GLU A 97 -28.39 9.52 14.19
CA GLU A 97 -27.38 8.47 14.41
C GLU A 97 -27.72 7.14 13.72
N SER A 98 -29.00 6.79 13.62
CA SER A 98 -29.46 5.55 12.99
C SER A 98 -29.22 5.50 11.48
N ARG A 99 -29.14 6.66 10.81
CA ARG A 99 -28.93 6.79 9.36
C ARG A 99 -27.45 6.88 9.01
N VAL A 100 -26.62 7.40 9.91
CA VAL A 100 -25.19 7.63 9.67
C VAL A 100 -24.37 6.35 9.94
N PRO A 101 -23.58 5.87 8.95
CA PRO A 101 -22.74 4.71 9.15
C PRO A 101 -21.65 4.87 10.21
N SER A 102 -20.98 3.76 10.50
CA SER A 102 -19.79 3.78 11.36
C SER A 102 -18.70 4.70 10.80
N ARG A 103 -17.84 5.17 11.70
CA ARG A 103 -16.68 6.00 11.39
C ARG A 103 -15.78 5.41 10.30
N SER A 104 -15.55 4.09 10.33
CA SER A 104 -14.72 3.40 9.33
C SER A 104 -15.38 3.38 7.95
N THR A 105 -16.70 3.27 7.88
CA THR A 105 -17.47 3.34 6.63
C THR A 105 -17.41 4.73 6.02
N VAL A 106 -17.64 5.78 6.81
CA VAL A 106 -17.50 7.18 6.35
C VAL A 106 -16.07 7.46 5.86
N ALA A 107 -15.05 7.03 6.62
CA ALA A 107 -13.65 7.16 6.22
C ALA A 107 -13.34 6.42 4.90
N GLY A 108 -13.88 5.21 4.73
CA GLY A 108 -13.73 4.41 3.52
C GLY A 108 -14.37 5.08 2.31
N PHE A 109 -15.59 5.61 2.46
CA PHE A 109 -16.30 6.33 1.42
C PHE A 109 -15.54 7.58 0.99
N LEU A 110 -15.19 8.47 1.93
CA LEU A 110 -14.47 9.70 1.62
C LEU A 110 -13.11 9.42 0.94
N LYS A 111 -12.39 8.39 1.39
CA LYS A 111 -11.16 7.95 0.72
C LYS A 111 -11.41 7.52 -0.73
N SER A 112 -12.53 6.84 -1.00
CA SER A 112 -12.91 6.40 -2.34
C SER A 112 -13.38 7.53 -3.26
N GLU A 113 -13.80 8.65 -2.69
CA GLU A 113 -14.14 9.90 -3.40
C GLU A 113 -12.91 10.81 -3.59
N GLY A 114 -11.71 10.32 -3.21
CA GLY A 114 -10.46 11.03 -3.45
C GLY A 114 -9.98 11.90 -2.30
N ARG A 115 -10.61 11.82 -1.11
CA ARG A 115 -10.10 12.49 0.08
C ARG A 115 -8.69 11.99 0.43
N LYS A 116 -7.69 12.85 0.20
CA LYS A 116 -6.30 12.61 0.57
C LYS A 116 -6.11 12.83 2.08
N GLY A 117 -6.31 11.79 2.87
CA GLY A 117 -5.89 11.76 4.28
C GLY A 117 -6.59 12.78 5.21
N ARG A 118 -6.06 12.90 6.43
CA ARG A 118 -6.59 13.80 7.47
C ARG A 118 -6.37 15.27 7.04
N LEU A 119 -7.41 15.94 6.57
CA LEU A 119 -7.49 17.40 6.63
C LEU A 119 -7.60 17.80 8.11
N GLY A 120 -6.63 18.55 8.62
CA GLY A 120 -6.56 19.03 10.01
C GLY A 120 -5.26 18.69 10.73
N ASP A 121 -4.73 17.47 10.54
CA ASP A 121 -3.35 17.16 10.90
C ASP A 121 -2.49 17.57 9.70
N LYS A 122 -1.93 18.78 9.72
CA LYS A 122 -0.72 19.03 8.92
C LYS A 122 0.24 17.91 9.28
N ASP A 123 0.58 17.04 8.33
CA ASP A 123 1.61 16.02 8.53
C ASP A 123 2.79 16.75 9.17
N PHE A 124 3.37 16.23 10.25
CA PHE A 124 4.36 16.96 11.08
C PHE A 124 5.50 17.61 10.24
N PHE A 125 5.74 17.04 9.07
CA PHE A 125 6.76 17.40 8.09
C PHE A 125 6.29 18.38 7.00
N SER A 126 4.98 18.61 6.86
CA SER A 126 4.38 19.48 5.83
C SER A 126 4.70 20.97 6.03
N ASP A 127 4.93 21.38 7.28
CA ASP A 127 5.38 22.72 7.67
C ASP A 127 6.88 22.75 8.07
N LYS A 128 7.59 21.62 7.93
CA LYS A 128 9.01 21.43 8.33
C LYS A 128 9.80 20.63 7.27
N PRO A 129 9.80 21.06 5.99
CA PRO A 129 10.44 20.32 4.90
C PRO A 129 11.95 20.12 5.09
N GLU A 130 12.63 21.04 5.78
CA GLU A 130 14.04 20.98 6.13
C GLU A 130 14.36 19.86 7.12
N VAL A 131 13.47 19.62 8.09
CA VAL A 131 13.61 18.53 9.06
C VAL A 131 13.39 17.20 8.36
N ALA A 132 12.38 17.12 7.51
CA ALA A 132 12.08 15.93 6.71
C ALA A 132 13.27 15.55 5.81
N SER A 133 13.82 16.52 5.07
CA SER A 133 14.94 16.31 4.16
C SER A 133 16.19 15.84 4.90
N TRP A 134 16.49 16.45 6.04
CA TRP A 134 17.64 16.04 6.85
C TRP A 134 17.46 14.64 7.46
N LEU A 135 16.28 14.32 7.99
CA LEU A 135 16.00 12.99 8.54
C LEU A 135 16.16 11.89 7.48
N LEU A 136 15.73 12.14 6.24
CA LEU A 136 15.91 11.20 5.13
C LEU A 136 17.38 11.02 4.74
N ALA A 137 18.17 12.10 4.75
CA ALA A 137 19.59 12.05 4.41
C ALA A 137 20.42 11.28 5.46
N GLU A 138 20.08 11.40 6.74
CA GLU A 138 20.79 10.71 7.82
C GLU A 138 20.26 9.30 8.10
N TYR A 139 19.03 8.99 7.67
CA TYR A 139 18.39 7.71 7.93
C TYR A 139 19.24 6.46 7.56
N PRO A 140 19.99 6.43 6.45
CA PRO A 140 20.82 5.27 6.10
C PRO A 140 21.95 4.99 7.10
N LYS A 141 22.33 5.96 7.94
CA LYS A 141 23.51 5.90 8.80
C LYS A 141 23.18 5.56 10.26
N TYR A 142 21.93 5.76 10.69
CA TYR A 142 21.56 5.70 12.10
C TYR A 142 20.26 4.94 12.34
N ARG A 143 20.12 4.38 13.54
CA ARG A 143 18.85 3.76 13.98
C ARG A 143 17.83 4.86 14.33
N ASN A 144 16.53 4.56 14.26
CA ASN A 144 15.47 5.54 14.48
C ASN A 144 15.56 6.29 15.83
N ASP A 145 15.97 5.61 16.90
CA ASP A 145 16.13 6.23 18.22
C ASP A 145 17.32 7.19 18.26
N GLU A 146 18.43 6.84 17.61
CA GLU A 146 19.61 7.70 17.47
C GLU A 146 19.30 8.90 16.57
N LEU A 147 18.64 8.65 15.43
CA LEU A 147 18.21 9.66 14.48
C LEU A 147 17.29 10.71 15.15
N ARG A 148 16.40 10.26 16.03
CA ARG A 148 15.53 11.15 16.81
C ARG A 148 16.32 11.97 17.83
N LYS A 149 17.33 11.38 18.47
CA LYS A 149 18.20 12.11 19.40
C LYS A 149 19.00 13.18 18.67
N LEU A 150 19.59 12.85 17.53
CA LEU A 150 20.31 13.80 16.68
C LEU A 150 19.38 14.90 16.15
N CYS A 151 18.14 14.56 15.81
CA CYS A 151 17.12 15.54 15.41
C CYS A 151 16.81 16.52 16.55
N LEU A 152 16.75 16.03 17.79
CA LEU A 152 16.54 16.86 18.97
C LEU A 152 17.70 17.80 19.23
N GLU A 153 18.93 17.31 19.11
CA GLU A 153 20.15 18.10 19.25
C GLU A 153 20.26 19.18 18.16
N LYS A 154 19.86 18.87 16.92
CA LYS A 154 19.99 19.78 15.77
C LYS A 154 18.87 20.80 15.64
N PHE A 155 17.62 20.40 15.87
CA PHE A 155 16.44 21.23 15.57
C PHE A 155 15.60 21.59 16.81
N GLY A 156 15.93 21.03 17.98
CA GLY A 156 15.18 21.28 19.22
C GLY A 156 13.87 20.51 19.32
N LYS A 157 13.25 20.58 20.51
CA LYS A 157 12.10 19.74 20.89
C LYS A 157 10.87 19.95 20.00
N GLU A 158 10.57 21.19 19.64
CA GLU A 158 9.38 21.57 18.85
C GLU A 158 9.42 21.04 17.41
N ARG A 159 10.63 20.80 16.90
CA ARG A 159 10.88 20.31 15.54
C ARG A 159 11.28 18.84 15.51
N THR A 160 11.30 18.18 16.67
CA THR A 160 11.59 16.74 16.75
C THR A 160 10.31 15.92 16.65
N PRO A 161 10.20 14.99 15.70
CA PRO A 161 9.04 14.13 15.61
C PRO A 161 8.93 13.20 16.82
N SER A 162 7.70 12.80 17.14
CA SER A 162 7.48 11.69 18.08
C SER A 162 8.09 10.40 17.52
N ARG A 163 8.37 9.43 18.39
CA ARG A 163 8.94 8.13 17.98
C ARG A 163 8.07 7.43 16.94
N SER A 164 6.75 7.44 17.13
CA SER A 164 5.77 6.89 16.20
C SER A 164 5.63 7.70 14.91
N GLY A 165 5.74 9.03 14.98
CA GLY A 165 5.74 9.92 13.82
C GLY A 165 6.95 9.69 12.92
N LEU A 166 8.15 9.58 13.52
CA LEU A 166 9.38 9.27 12.80
C LEU A 166 9.32 7.88 12.14
N GLN A 167 8.90 6.86 12.89
CA GLN A 167 8.73 5.50 12.34
C GLN A 167 7.79 5.50 11.13
N ARG A 168 6.63 6.18 11.25
CA ARG A 168 5.65 6.23 10.16
C ARG A 168 6.21 6.95 8.94
N PHE A 169 6.88 8.08 9.12
CA PHE A 169 7.49 8.86 8.05
C PHE A 169 8.56 8.05 7.31
N LEU A 170 9.48 7.41 8.03
CA LEU A 170 10.54 6.60 7.44
C LEU A 170 9.98 5.33 6.77
N CYS A 171 8.99 4.67 7.38
CA CYS A 171 8.31 3.53 6.75
C CYS A 171 7.52 3.94 5.50
N GLN A 172 6.96 5.16 5.46
CA GLN A 172 6.26 5.65 4.28
C GLN A 172 7.24 6.01 3.17
N HIS A 173 8.36 6.66 3.51
CA HIS A 173 9.47 6.89 2.58
C HIS A 173 9.96 5.57 1.99
N GLN A 174 10.26 4.57 2.84
CA GLN A 174 10.59 3.22 2.40
C GLN A 174 9.49 2.56 1.57
N LYS A 175 8.21 2.72 1.87
CA LYS A 175 7.15 2.17 1.00
C LYS A 175 7.09 2.84 -0.37
N THR A 176 7.48 4.11 -0.46
CA THR A 176 7.49 4.88 -1.71
C THR A 176 8.78 4.70 -2.51
N THR A 177 9.91 4.39 -1.88
CA THR A 177 11.22 4.17 -2.52
C THR A 177 11.63 2.70 -2.58
N THR A 178 10.96 1.83 -1.81
CA THR A 178 11.28 0.41 -1.66
C THR A 178 10.01 -0.44 -1.89
N ILE A 179 10.00 -1.22 -2.97
CA ILE A 179 8.89 -2.14 -3.29
C ILE A 179 9.25 -3.53 -2.76
N ARG A 180 8.36 -4.15 -1.99
CA ARG A 180 8.53 -5.57 -1.63
C ARG A 180 8.22 -6.43 -2.85
N ARG A 181 9.25 -7.02 -3.46
CA ARG A 181 9.12 -7.88 -4.64
C ARG A 181 9.77 -9.23 -4.37
N HIS A 182 9.07 -10.32 -4.64
CA HIS A 182 9.59 -11.68 -4.47
C HIS A 182 10.13 -12.02 -3.07
N GLY A 183 9.73 -11.25 -2.04
CA GLY A 183 10.18 -11.43 -0.66
C GLY A 183 11.49 -10.69 -0.30
N ILE A 184 11.99 -9.80 -1.16
CA ILE A 184 13.03 -8.82 -0.83
C ILE A 184 12.45 -7.41 -0.84
N TRP A 185 13.01 -6.50 -0.04
CA TRP A 185 12.69 -5.07 -0.09
C TRP A 185 13.62 -4.40 -1.09
N LEU A 186 13.11 -4.08 -2.27
CA LEU A 186 13.88 -3.50 -3.38
C LEU A 186 13.73 -1.99 -3.46
N ASP A 187 14.83 -1.30 -3.20
CA ASP A 187 15.05 0.09 -3.59
C ASP A 187 16.02 0.17 -4.79
N GLU A 188 16.22 1.37 -5.32
CA GLU A 188 17.12 1.61 -6.46
C GLU A 188 18.54 1.15 -6.16
N GLU A 189 19.03 1.38 -4.94
CA GLU A 189 20.37 1.02 -4.51
C GLU A 189 20.59 -0.50 -4.51
N LEU A 190 19.75 -1.26 -3.80
CA LEU A 190 19.85 -2.72 -3.75
C LEU A 190 19.63 -3.33 -5.14
N GLY A 191 18.65 -2.81 -5.89
CA GLY A 191 18.35 -3.28 -7.24
C GLY A 191 19.49 -3.03 -8.23
N ALA A 192 20.15 -1.87 -8.16
CA ALA A 192 21.33 -1.57 -8.96
C ALA A 192 22.52 -2.44 -8.55
N TRP A 193 22.77 -2.57 -7.25
CA TRP A 193 23.88 -3.36 -6.73
C TRP A 193 23.76 -4.84 -7.10
N LEU A 194 22.57 -5.43 -6.96
CA LEU A 194 22.33 -6.82 -7.34
C LEU A 194 22.54 -7.04 -8.86
N ARG A 195 22.10 -6.09 -9.71
CA ARG A 195 22.31 -6.17 -11.16
C ARG A 195 23.79 -6.04 -11.56
N LYS A 196 24.54 -5.13 -10.90
CA LYS A 196 25.99 -4.95 -11.13
C LYS A 196 26.78 -6.22 -10.77
N ASN A 197 26.45 -6.85 -9.64
CA ASN A 197 27.28 -7.92 -9.06
C ASN A 197 26.82 -9.34 -9.41
N ALA A 198 25.56 -9.52 -9.83
CA ALA A 198 25.06 -10.84 -10.25
C ALA A 198 25.84 -11.47 -11.42
N PRO A 199 26.39 -10.72 -12.40
CA PRO A 199 27.29 -11.27 -13.41
C PRO A 199 28.64 -11.77 -12.87
N LEU A 200 29.09 -11.25 -11.74
CA LEU A 200 30.41 -11.56 -11.15
C LEU A 200 30.34 -12.72 -10.17
N LEU A 201 29.32 -12.73 -9.31
CA LEU A 201 29.25 -13.64 -8.16
C LEU A 201 28.35 -14.85 -8.40
N ARG A 202 28.62 -15.96 -7.71
CA ARG A 202 27.64 -17.05 -7.59
C ARG A 202 26.48 -16.58 -6.74
N MET A 203 25.29 -17.18 -6.91
CA MET A 203 24.11 -16.79 -6.14
C MET A 203 24.30 -16.90 -4.62
N ALA A 204 25.12 -17.86 -4.14
CA ALA A 204 25.42 -17.99 -2.71
C ALA A 204 26.29 -16.83 -2.20
N ASP A 205 27.36 -16.50 -2.93
CA ASP A 205 28.27 -15.42 -2.54
C ASP A 205 27.58 -14.05 -2.71
N LEU A 206 26.81 -13.86 -3.78
CA LEU A 206 25.99 -12.66 -4.00
C LEU A 206 25.02 -12.43 -2.85
N HIS A 207 24.34 -13.49 -2.39
CA HIS A 207 23.43 -13.40 -1.24
C HIS A 207 24.20 -13.05 0.03
N ALA A 208 25.30 -13.73 0.33
CA ALA A 208 26.11 -13.44 1.51
C ALA A 208 26.61 -11.99 1.53
N GLU A 209 27.17 -11.51 0.42
CA GLU A 209 27.70 -10.14 0.31
C GLU A 209 26.59 -9.09 0.34
N SER A 210 25.44 -9.33 -0.30
CA SER A 210 24.30 -8.43 -0.19
C SER A 210 23.75 -8.35 1.23
N VAL A 211 23.71 -9.46 1.98
CA VAL A 211 23.31 -9.46 3.40
C VAL A 211 24.31 -8.71 4.27
N LYS A 212 25.62 -8.85 4.01
CA LYS A 212 26.65 -8.07 4.72
C LYS A 212 26.49 -6.57 4.49
N ARG A 213 26.20 -6.16 3.25
CA ARG A 213 26.08 -4.73 2.88
C ARG A 213 24.76 -4.09 3.28
N PHE A 214 23.64 -4.79 3.10
CA PHE A 214 22.29 -4.20 3.23
C PHE A 214 21.47 -4.78 4.39
N GLY A 215 21.94 -5.83 5.05
CA GLY A 215 21.25 -6.50 6.15
C GLY A 215 20.21 -7.54 5.69
N TRP A 216 20.03 -8.58 6.50
CA TRP A 216 19.12 -9.69 6.19
C TRP A 216 17.65 -9.25 6.07
N GLU A 217 17.22 -8.28 6.86
CA GLU A 217 15.86 -7.71 6.85
C GLU A 217 15.48 -7.16 5.46
N ARG A 218 16.44 -6.55 4.74
CA ARG A 218 16.22 -6.00 3.37
C ARG A 218 16.31 -7.08 2.30
N VAL A 219 17.35 -7.93 2.39
CA VAL A 219 17.71 -8.89 1.34
C VAL A 219 16.88 -10.18 1.40
N GLY A 220 16.40 -10.58 2.58
CA GLY A 220 15.65 -11.81 2.77
C GLY A 220 16.43 -13.07 2.37
N SER A 221 15.74 -13.99 1.68
CA SER A 221 16.31 -15.31 1.33
C SER A 221 17.07 -15.31 0.01
N LYS A 222 18.03 -16.23 -0.14
CA LYS A 222 18.72 -16.49 -1.43
C LYS A 222 17.73 -16.76 -2.58
N GLY A 223 16.64 -17.49 -2.30
CA GLY A 223 15.59 -17.76 -3.29
C GLY A 223 14.82 -16.51 -3.71
N SER A 224 14.68 -15.54 -2.81
CA SER A 224 14.05 -14.24 -3.11
C SER A 224 14.94 -13.41 -4.05
N VAL A 225 16.25 -13.37 -3.80
CA VAL A 225 17.24 -12.72 -4.69
C VAL A 225 17.23 -13.35 -6.09
N CYS A 226 17.25 -14.68 -6.17
CA CYS A 226 17.19 -15.39 -7.45
C CYS A 226 15.91 -15.07 -8.25
N ARG A 227 14.74 -15.08 -7.59
CA ARG A 227 13.47 -14.72 -8.25
C ARG A 227 13.44 -13.28 -8.72
N PHE A 228 14.02 -12.34 -7.96
CA PHE A 228 14.16 -10.96 -8.40
C PHE A 228 15.01 -10.85 -9.67
N LEU A 229 16.20 -11.44 -9.68
CA LEU A 229 17.10 -11.40 -10.85
C LEU A 229 16.46 -12.05 -12.07
N ALA A 230 15.79 -13.20 -11.90
CA ALA A 230 15.03 -13.84 -12.96
C ALA A 230 13.90 -12.95 -13.52
N SER A 231 13.26 -12.14 -12.66
CA SER A 231 12.19 -11.22 -13.08
C SER A 231 12.67 -10.06 -13.97
N GLN A 232 13.99 -9.81 -14.04
CA GLN A 232 14.57 -8.78 -14.91
C GLN A 232 14.64 -9.20 -16.38
N LYS A 233 14.28 -10.45 -16.70
CA LYS A 233 14.33 -11.03 -18.06
C LYS A 233 15.71 -11.04 -18.71
N ASP A 234 16.77 -10.83 -17.93
CA ASP A 234 18.15 -11.01 -18.36
C ASP A 234 18.69 -12.36 -17.84
N ARG A 235 18.97 -13.28 -18.77
CA ARG A 235 19.47 -14.63 -18.45
C ARG A 235 20.89 -14.62 -17.90
N HIS A 236 21.69 -13.58 -18.15
CA HIS A 236 23.06 -13.50 -17.64
C HIS A 236 23.12 -13.33 -16.12
N LEU A 237 22.07 -12.78 -15.50
CA LEU A 237 22.01 -12.53 -14.06
C LEU A 237 21.79 -13.81 -13.23
N THR A 238 21.22 -14.86 -13.82
CA THR A 238 20.87 -16.10 -13.09
C THR A 238 21.58 -17.34 -13.62
N ARG A 239 22.40 -17.21 -14.67
CA ARG A 239 23.13 -18.36 -15.24
C ARG A 239 24.10 -18.97 -14.23
N TYR A 240 24.27 -20.28 -14.35
CA TYR A 240 25.37 -20.99 -13.71
C TYR A 240 26.70 -20.49 -14.27
N LYS A 241 27.68 -20.33 -13.38
CA LYS A 241 29.04 -19.92 -13.70
C LYS A 241 29.97 -21.11 -13.52
N SER A 242 30.91 -21.27 -14.43
CA SER A 242 32.01 -22.22 -14.30
C SER A 242 32.90 -21.85 -13.12
N ARG A 243 33.67 -22.82 -12.62
CA ARG A 243 34.59 -22.59 -11.50
C ARG A 243 35.58 -21.46 -11.77
N LYS A 244 36.13 -21.39 -12.98
CA LYS A 244 37.07 -20.33 -13.41
C LYS A 244 36.41 -18.95 -13.40
N GLU A 245 35.19 -18.83 -13.94
CA GLU A 245 34.44 -17.56 -13.93
C GLU A 245 34.13 -17.07 -12.51
N VAL A 246 33.93 -17.99 -11.57
CA VAL A 246 33.68 -17.65 -10.16
C VAL A 246 34.95 -17.12 -9.49
N GLU A 247 36.07 -17.81 -9.68
CA GLU A 247 37.37 -17.40 -9.12
C GLU A 247 37.80 -16.03 -9.67
N ASP A 248 37.66 -15.80 -10.98
CA ASP A 248 37.95 -14.51 -11.62
C ASP A 248 36.95 -13.43 -11.20
N GLY A 249 35.67 -13.77 -11.08
CA GLY A 249 34.61 -12.85 -10.65
C GLY A 249 34.78 -12.38 -9.20
N LEU A 250 35.16 -13.27 -8.29
CA LEU A 250 35.47 -12.93 -6.90
C LEU A 250 36.68 -12.02 -6.80
N ARG A 251 37.75 -12.28 -7.57
CA ARG A 251 38.92 -11.40 -7.62
C ARG A 251 38.55 -9.98 -8.06
N ARG A 252 37.76 -9.85 -9.13
CA ARG A 252 37.28 -8.55 -9.63
C ARG A 252 36.39 -7.85 -8.60
N PHE A 253 35.47 -8.58 -7.99
CA PHE A 253 34.60 -8.04 -6.94
C PHE A 253 35.40 -7.48 -5.76
N HIS A 254 36.41 -8.21 -5.27
CA HIS A 254 37.23 -7.73 -4.16
C HIS A 254 38.14 -6.55 -4.56
N ALA A 255 38.69 -6.56 -5.78
CA ALA A 255 39.47 -5.43 -6.29
C ALA A 255 38.62 -4.15 -6.37
N GLU A 256 37.40 -4.24 -6.93
CA GLU A 256 36.48 -3.11 -7.05
C GLU A 256 36.05 -2.56 -5.69
N ASN A 257 35.77 -3.43 -4.71
CA ASN A 257 35.37 -2.99 -3.35
C ASN A 257 36.54 -2.44 -2.51
N GLN A 258 37.80 -2.78 -2.81
CA GLN A 258 38.96 -2.18 -2.15
C GLN A 258 39.13 -0.71 -2.57
N THR A 259 38.99 -0.42 -3.86
CA THR A 259 38.97 0.96 -4.39
C THR A 259 37.84 1.81 -3.81
N GLU A 260 36.62 1.26 -3.66
CA GLU A 260 35.50 1.98 -3.02
C GLU A 260 35.75 2.32 -1.53
N GLN A 261 36.63 1.58 -0.83
CA GLN A 261 37.02 1.87 0.56
C GLN A 261 38.15 2.90 0.68
N GLU A 262 39.00 3.02 -0.33
CA GLU A 262 40.13 3.97 -0.35
C GLU A 262 39.70 5.37 -0.83
N GLU A 263 38.76 5.48 -1.77
CA GLU A 263 38.21 6.76 -2.25
C GLU A 263 37.15 7.37 -1.31
N GLY A 264 36.70 6.62 -0.31
CA GLY A 264 35.74 7.06 0.71
C GLY A 264 36.38 7.62 2.00
N ARG A 265 37.69 7.90 1.99
CA ARG A 265 38.43 8.53 3.11
C ARG A 265 38.73 10.00 2.85
#